data_AF-A0A382BRX8-F1
#
_entry.id   AF-A0A382BRX8-F1
#
_cell.length_a   1.000
_cell.length_b   1.000
_cell.length_c   1.000
_cell.angle_alpha   90.00
_cell.angle_beta   90.00
_cell.angle_gamma   90.00
#
_symmetry.space_group_name_H-M   'P 1'
#
loop_
_entity.id
_entity.type
_entity.pdbx_description
1 polymer ?
#
loop_
_entity_poly.entity_id
_entity_poly.type
_entity_poly.pdbx_seq_one_letter_code
_entity_poly.pdbx_strand_id
1 'polypeptide(L)'
;MKIIKGPYASYVSKEGNRGVTGVVMIETSHAAIHVWDEVTPALVQFDVYSCADFLIQDVLFQFKEMNPSKIEWKFLDRSEGLKIVNTNSLQSGRGGYTRIRTSEIHTDNT
;
A
#
# COMPACT_ATOMS: atom_id res chain seq x y z
N MET A 1 14.88 4.76 -3.31
CA MET A 1 13.76 5.71 -3.19
C MET A 1 14.22 6.92 -2.39
N LYS A 2 13.87 8.14 -2.81
CA LYS A 2 14.19 9.38 -2.07
C LYS A 2 12.91 10.17 -1.78
N ILE A 3 12.70 10.51 -0.51
CA ILE A 3 11.56 11.30 -0.06
C ILE A 3 11.73 12.75 -0.50
N ILE A 4 10.68 13.32 -1.08
CA ILE A 4 10.64 14.75 -1.41
C ILE A 4 9.72 15.53 -0.48
N LYS A 5 8.70 14.87 0.10
CA LYS A 5 7.74 15.54 1.00
C LYS A 5 6.94 14.53 1.83
N GLY A 6 6.68 14.85 3.11
CA GLY A 6 6.02 13.96 4.08
C GLY A 6 7.02 13.21 4.97
N PRO A 7 6.63 12.08 5.60
CA PRO A 7 5.29 11.50 5.58
C PRO A 7 4.27 12.42 6.28
N TYR A 8 3.05 12.45 5.76
CA TYR A 8 1.90 13.03 6.44
C TYR A 8 0.98 11.91 6.88
N ALA A 9 0.42 12.04 8.07
CA ALA A 9 -0.59 11.12 8.58
C ALA A 9 -1.69 11.90 9.28
N SER A 10 -2.93 11.43 9.14
CA SER A 10 -4.07 11.93 9.88
C SER A 10 -4.93 10.77 10.32
N TYR A 11 -5.50 10.89 11.52
CA TYR A 11 -6.59 10.04 11.94
C TYR A 11 -7.89 10.54 11.29
N VAL A 12 -8.68 9.61 10.76
CA VAL A 12 -10.01 9.86 10.21
C VAL A 12 -11.01 9.35 11.25
N SER A 13 -11.89 10.21 11.74
CA SER A 13 -12.90 9.87 12.75
C SER A 13 -14.27 9.47 12.17
N LYS A 14 -14.43 9.58 10.84
CA LYS A 14 -15.66 9.28 10.12
C LYS A 14 -16.01 7.79 10.23
N GLU A 15 -17.24 7.49 10.64
CA GLU A 15 -17.78 6.12 10.68
C GLU A 15 -17.64 5.41 9.32
N GLY A 16 -17.26 4.14 9.36
CA GLY A 16 -16.95 3.31 8.19
C GLY A 16 -15.59 3.60 7.56
N ASN A 17 -14.88 4.67 7.98
CA ASN A 17 -13.54 5.03 7.53
C ASN A 17 -12.60 5.32 8.70
N ARG A 18 -12.93 4.84 9.90
CA ARG A 18 -12.18 5.21 11.08
C ARG A 18 -10.81 4.52 11.07
N GLY A 19 -9.77 5.33 11.28
CA GLY A 19 -8.39 4.87 11.37
C GLY A 19 -7.40 5.84 10.76
N VAL A 20 -6.20 5.37 10.41
CA VAL A 20 -5.09 6.22 9.97
C VAL A 20 -4.99 6.25 8.45
N THR A 21 -4.91 7.45 7.87
CA THR A 21 -4.49 7.64 6.48
C THR A 21 -3.15 8.35 6.45
N GLY A 22 -2.20 7.84 5.67
CA GLY A 22 -0.89 8.44 5.50
C GLY A 22 -0.38 8.40 4.06
N VAL A 23 0.48 9.35 3.71
CA VAL A 23 1.10 9.44 2.38
C VAL A 23 2.49 10.05 2.47
N VAL A 24 3.40 9.57 1.63
CA VAL A 24 4.72 10.15 1.41
C VAL A 24 4.97 10.29 -0.08
N MET A 25 5.45 11.47 -0.48
CA MET A 25 5.90 11.74 -1.84
C MET A 25 7.37 11.35 -1.97
N ILE A 26 7.67 10.59 -3.02
CA ILE A 26 9.03 10.27 -3.45
C ILE A 26 9.24 10.87 -4.86
N GLU A 27 10.50 11.09 -5.27
CA GLU A 27 10.85 11.97 -6.42
C GLU A 27 9.96 11.86 -7.67
N THR A 28 9.48 10.67 -8.02
CA THR A 28 8.65 10.43 -9.22
C THR A 28 7.38 9.62 -8.93
N SER A 29 7.00 9.45 -7.66
CA SER A 29 5.95 8.52 -7.26
C SER A 29 5.52 8.72 -5.79
N HIS A 30 4.93 7.72 -5.13
CA HIS A 30 4.40 7.85 -3.78
C HIS A 30 4.22 6.51 -3.08
N ALA A 31 4.15 6.55 -1.75
CA ALA A 31 3.56 5.48 -0.96
C ALA A 31 2.39 6.01 -0.13
N ALA A 32 1.27 5.29 -0.12
CA ALA A 32 0.04 5.67 0.56
C ALA A 32 -0.49 4.52 1.40
N ILE A 33 -0.89 4.79 2.64
CA ILE A 33 -1.44 3.80 3.57
C ILE A 33 -2.81 4.25 4.08
N HIS A 34 -3.74 3.31 4.15
CA HIS A 34 -5.04 3.47 4.80
C HIS A 34 -5.25 2.30 5.76
N VAL A 35 -5.50 2.63 7.03
CA VAL A 35 -5.79 1.68 8.09
C VAL A 35 -7.23 1.93 8.54
N TRP A 36 -8.05 0.88 8.57
CA TRP A 36 -9.36 0.87 9.22
C TRP A 36 -9.25 0.08 10.52
N ASP A 37 -9.40 0.75 11.65
CA ASP A 37 -9.24 0.18 12.99
C ASP A 37 -10.57 -0.16 13.68
N GLU A 38 -11.70 0.30 13.15
CA GLU A 38 -13.04 -0.05 13.67
C GLU A 38 -13.53 -1.43 13.23
N VAL A 39 -12.99 -1.97 12.12
CA VAL A 39 -13.32 -3.31 11.64
C VAL A 39 -12.53 -4.35 12.42
N THR A 40 -13.17 -5.47 12.76
CA THR A 40 -12.50 -6.61 13.41
C THR A 40 -12.56 -7.82 12.48
N PRO A 41 -11.42 -8.28 11.98
CA PRO A 41 -10.07 -7.74 12.22
C PRO A 41 -9.80 -6.43 11.46
N ALA A 42 -8.80 -5.67 11.94
CA ALA A 42 -8.38 -4.43 11.29
C ALA A 42 -7.95 -4.65 9.83
N LEU A 43 -8.21 -3.67 8.98
CA LEU A 43 -7.92 -3.69 7.55
C LEU A 43 -6.83 -2.66 7.24
N VAL A 44 -5.82 -3.07 6.47
CA VAL A 44 -4.79 -2.17 5.95
C VAL A 44 -4.80 -2.22 4.43
N GLN A 45 -4.65 -1.07 3.79
CA GLN A 45 -4.38 -0.96 2.36
C GLN A 45 -3.15 -0.10 2.19
N PHE A 46 -2.16 -0.59 1.43
CA PHE A 46 -0.89 0.09 1.30
C PHE A 46 -0.40 0.06 -0.14
N ASP A 47 -0.30 1.21 -0.78
CA ASP A 47 0.14 1.33 -2.16
C ASP A 47 1.59 1.84 -2.18
N VAL A 48 2.47 1.12 -2.88
CA VAL A 48 3.85 1.56 -3.16
C VAL A 48 4.00 1.71 -4.65
N TYR A 49 3.88 2.94 -5.14
CA TYR A 49 4.31 3.31 -6.47
C TYR A 49 5.78 3.71 -6.35
N SER A 50 6.69 3.01 -7.04
CA SER A 50 8.07 3.48 -7.26
C SER A 50 8.46 3.38 -8.74
N CYS A 51 9.29 4.32 -9.22
CA CYS A 51 10.03 4.19 -10.49
C CYS A 51 11.41 3.52 -10.32
N ALA A 52 11.82 3.28 -9.07
CA ALA A 52 13.02 2.52 -8.72
C ALA A 52 12.63 1.10 -8.28
N ASP A 53 13.51 0.14 -8.55
CA ASP A 53 13.35 -1.25 -8.11
C ASP A 53 13.29 -1.36 -6.59
N PHE A 54 12.45 -2.28 -6.11
CA PHE A 54 12.36 -2.65 -4.71
C PHE A 54 11.91 -4.10 -4.54
N LEU A 55 12.30 -4.71 -3.44
CA LEU A 55 11.85 -6.06 -3.11
C LEU A 55 10.52 -5.98 -2.36
N ILE A 56 9.53 -6.74 -2.85
CA ILE A 56 8.23 -6.87 -2.18
C ILE A 56 8.41 -7.37 -0.73
N GLN A 57 9.40 -8.25 -0.49
CA GLN A 57 9.68 -8.80 0.84
C GLN A 57 10.04 -7.72 1.86
N ASP A 58 10.77 -6.68 1.44
CA ASP A 58 11.15 -5.57 2.33
C ASP A 58 9.90 -4.78 2.77
N VAL A 59 8.94 -4.61 1.86
CA VAL A 59 7.65 -3.98 2.16
C VAL A 59 6.81 -4.87 3.09
N LEU A 60 6.68 -6.16 2.78
CA LEU A 60 5.91 -7.11 3.59
C LEU A 60 6.47 -7.24 5.01
N PHE A 61 7.79 -7.17 5.17
CA PHE A 61 8.46 -7.24 6.47
C PHE A 61 8.03 -6.11 7.41
N GLN A 62 7.77 -4.90 6.88
CA GLN A 62 7.31 -3.76 7.70
C GLN A 62 5.95 -4.01 8.35
N PHE A 63 5.10 -4.86 7.74
CA PHE A 63 3.79 -5.19 8.31
C PHE A 63 3.85 -6.25 9.41
N LYS A 64 5.01 -6.89 9.64
CA LYS A 64 5.15 -7.95 10.66
C LYS A 64 4.75 -7.46 12.06
N GLU A 65 5.07 -6.22 12.41
CA GLU A 65 4.76 -5.64 13.72
C GLU A 65 3.26 -5.50 13.99
N MET A 66 2.44 -5.45 12.93
CA MET A 66 0.98 -5.39 13.04
C MET A 66 0.35 -6.75 13.31
N ASN A 67 1.14 -7.83 13.37
CA ASN A 67 0.69 -9.22 13.50
C ASN A 67 -0.48 -9.56 12.54
N PRO A 68 -0.35 -9.28 11.24
CA PRO A 68 -1.44 -9.49 10.28
C PRO A 68 -1.77 -10.97 10.21
N SER A 69 -3.07 -11.29 10.18
CA SER A 69 -3.49 -12.65 9.91
C SER A 69 -3.44 -13.01 8.43
N LYS A 70 -3.50 -12.01 7.55
CA LYS A 70 -3.55 -12.25 6.12
C LYS A 70 -2.93 -11.08 5.39
N ILE A 71 -2.04 -11.40 4.47
CA ILE A 71 -1.44 -10.43 3.57
C ILE A 71 -1.67 -10.88 2.14
N GLU A 72 -2.23 -9.99 1.32
CA GLU A 72 -2.34 -10.18 -0.12
C GLU A 72 -1.65 -9.03 -0.84
N TRP A 73 -0.92 -9.34 -1.89
CA TRP A 73 -0.26 -8.31 -2.70
C TRP A 73 -0.36 -8.62 -4.18
N LYS A 74 -0.30 -7.54 -4.96
CA LYS A 74 -0.11 -7.57 -6.41
C LYS A 74 0.98 -6.59 -6.77
N PHE A 75 1.94 -7.03 -7.57
CA PHE A 75 2.99 -6.18 -8.13
C PHE A 75 2.69 -5.99 -9.61
N LEU A 76 2.58 -4.72 -10.02
CA LEU A 76 2.29 -4.35 -11.40
C LEU A 76 3.52 -3.69 -11.99
N ASP A 77 4.02 -4.24 -13.09
CA ASP A 77 4.98 -3.57 -13.97
C ASP A 77 4.20 -2.69 -14.94
N ARG A 78 4.74 -1.51 -15.21
CA ARG A 78 4.12 -0.45 -16.00
C ARG A 78 5.06 0.16 -17.04
N SER A 79 6.28 -0.36 -17.16
CA SER A 79 7.27 0.13 -18.13
C SER A 79 6.80 0.01 -19.59
N GLU A 80 6.01 -1.03 -19.89
CA GLU A 80 5.46 -1.31 -21.23
C GLU A 80 3.96 -1.65 -21.18
N GLY A 81 3.21 -0.91 -20.36
CA GLY A 81 1.79 -1.16 -20.10
C GLY A 81 1.53 -1.97 -18.82
N LEU A 82 0.28 -1.98 -18.36
CA LEU A 82 -0.11 -2.53 -17.06
C LEU A 82 -0.09 -4.07 -17.06
N LYS A 83 0.97 -4.67 -16.51
CA LYS A 83 1.16 -6.13 -16.42
C LYS A 83 1.25 -6.57 -14.97
N ILE A 84 0.49 -7.60 -14.58
CA ILE A 84 0.65 -8.24 -13.27
C ILE A 84 1.90 -9.12 -13.33
N VAL A 85 2.92 -8.81 -12.54
CA VAL A 85 4.20 -9.54 -12.53
C VAL A 85 4.30 -10.48 -11.33
N ASN A 86 3.64 -10.17 -10.21
CA ASN A 86 3.60 -11.05 -9.04
C ASN A 86 2.26 -10.91 -8.29
N THR A 87 1.68 -12.02 -7.85
CA THR A 87 0.52 -12.03 -6.96
C THR A 87 0.66 -13.20 -6.00
N ASN A 88 0.36 -12.99 -4.72
CA ASN A 88 0.33 -14.06 -3.73
C ASN A 88 -0.54 -13.68 -2.52
N SER A 89 -0.85 -14.67 -1.70
CA SER A 89 -1.57 -14.52 -0.44
C SER A 89 -0.92 -15.37 0.64
N LEU A 90 -0.56 -14.76 1.77
CA LEU A 90 -0.14 -15.45 2.99
C LEU A 90 -1.29 -15.42 3.99
N GLN A 91 -1.62 -16.57 4.58
CA GLN A 91 -2.61 -16.68 5.66
C GLN A 91 -1.94 -17.25 6.93
N SER A 92 -1.96 -16.48 8.00
CA SER A 92 -1.78 -16.95 9.38
C SER A 92 -3.17 -16.93 10.04
N GLY A 93 -3.61 -18.06 10.60
CA GLY A 93 -4.98 -18.15 11.11
C GLY A 93 -5.33 -17.01 12.09
N ARG A 94 -6.45 -16.32 11.80
CA ARG A 94 -7.22 -15.34 12.63
C ARG A 94 -7.08 -13.86 12.28
N GLY A 95 -7.88 -13.45 11.29
CA GLY A 95 -8.36 -12.10 10.98
C GLY A 95 -7.37 -10.92 10.83
N GLY A 96 -7.29 -10.36 9.61
CA GLY A 96 -6.82 -9.01 9.24
C GLY A 96 -6.40 -8.99 7.77
N TYR A 97 -6.87 -8.06 6.95
CA TYR A 97 -6.61 -8.04 5.49
C TYR A 97 -5.62 -6.92 5.14
N THR A 98 -4.56 -7.20 4.38
CA THR A 98 -3.66 -6.19 3.82
C THR A 98 -3.67 -6.28 2.30
N ARG A 99 -3.91 -5.18 1.57
CA ARG A 99 -3.89 -5.14 0.10
C ARG A 99 -2.97 -4.06 -0.44
N ILE A 100 -2.06 -4.45 -1.34
CA ILE A 100 -1.13 -3.56 -2.03
C ILE A 100 -1.55 -3.35 -3.49
N ARG A 101 -1.68 -2.11 -3.95
CA ARG A 101 -1.93 -1.75 -5.36
C ARG A 101 -0.96 -0.66 -5.85
N THR A 102 -1.00 -0.43 -7.16
CA THR A 102 -0.30 0.66 -7.87
C THR A 102 -1.21 1.14 -9.00
N SER A 103 -1.35 2.45 -9.22
CA SER A 103 -2.20 3.03 -10.28
C SER A 103 -1.47 4.07 -11.12
N GLU A 104 -1.79 4.16 -12.43
CA GLU A 104 -1.23 5.11 -13.38
C GLU A 104 -2.33 5.70 -14.27
N ILE A 105 -2.21 6.99 -14.60
CA ILE A 105 -3.10 7.72 -15.51
C ILE A 105 -2.19 8.42 -16.52
N HIS A 106 -2.36 8.11 -17.80
CA HIS A 106 -1.73 8.85 -18.90
C HIS A 106 -2.67 9.97 -19.31
N THR A 107 -2.17 11.20 -19.33
CA THR A 107 -2.88 12.35 -19.92
C THR A 107 -2.18 12.73 -21.21
N ASP A 108 -2.93 12.85 -22.30
CA ASP A 108 -2.43 13.51 -23.50
C ASP A 108 -2.09 14.95 -23.10
N ASN A 109 -0.82 15.33 -23.24
CA ASN A 109 -0.40 16.71 -22.97
C ASN A 109 -1.18 17.65 -23.90
N THR A 110 -1.92 18.61 -23.31
CA THR A 110 -2.33 19.84 -24.02
C THR A 110 -1.21 20.86 -23.98
#